data_AF-L9ZDP6-F1
#
_entry.id   AF-L9ZDP6-F1
#
_cell.length_a   1.000
_cell.length_b   1.000
_cell.length_c   1.000
_cell.angle_alpha   90.00
_cell.angle_beta   90.00
_cell.angle_gamma   90.00
#
_symmetry.space_group_name_H-M   'P 1'
#
loop_
_entity.id
_entity.type
_entity.pdbx_description
1 polymer ?
#
loop_
_entity_poly.entity_id
_entity_poly.type
_entity_poly.pdbx_seq_one_letter_code
_entity_poly.pdbx_strand_id
1 'polypeptide(L)'
;MTRKTGGPPDGRTDEEPWTPPGSDEPTQRSLDLVIRRDSEEDLDDDECDFIYGDIVHDDEADEPIALVVMNIPGIDAEEWEFDDGDTLADRTPKYPDDDDVVIVVPLDVLDGYLPYWDERETPLPLEQLVDDEVPFAPFPSLQLVLVEESHLRD
;
A
#
# COMPACT_ATOMS: atom_id res chain seq x y z
N MET A 1 -83.14 -2.70 -0.21
CA MET A 1 -82.23 -3.54 -1.05
C MET A 1 -80.88 -2.87 -0.96
N THR A 2 -79.82 -3.53 -0.49
CA THR A 2 -79.02 -4.54 -1.22
C THR A 2 -79.34 -6.00 -0.84
N ARG A 3 -78.57 -6.98 -1.37
CA ARG A 3 -78.87 -8.42 -1.33
C ARG A 3 -77.62 -9.27 -0.98
N LYS A 4 -77.85 -10.44 -0.37
CA LYS A 4 -76.94 -11.61 -0.31
C LYS A 4 -76.48 -12.04 -1.73
N THR A 5 -75.42 -12.82 -2.00
CA THR A 5 -74.33 -13.51 -1.25
C THR A 5 -73.17 -13.70 -2.25
N GLY A 6 -71.95 -14.17 -1.92
CA GLY A 6 -71.36 -14.78 -0.71
C GLY A 6 -69.85 -15.02 -0.93
N GLY A 7 -69.21 -15.98 -0.26
CA GLY A 7 -67.76 -16.24 -0.43
C GLY A 7 -67.28 -17.66 -0.07
N PRO A 8 -65.97 -17.96 -0.28
CA PRO A 8 -65.30 -19.16 0.21
C PRO A 8 -64.82 -19.00 1.67
N PRO A 9 -64.77 -20.06 2.50
CA PRO A 9 -64.34 -19.98 3.90
C PRO A 9 -62.97 -20.60 4.21
N ASP A 10 -62.38 -20.08 5.29
CA ASP A 10 -61.28 -20.59 6.13
C ASP A 10 -59.88 -20.81 5.52
N GLY A 11 -58.88 -20.36 6.29
CA GLY A 11 -57.48 -20.21 5.90
C GLY A 11 -56.82 -19.19 6.81
N ARG A 12 -56.38 -19.65 7.99
CA ARG A 12 -55.91 -18.81 9.10
C ARG A 12 -54.62 -18.04 8.79
N THR A 13 -54.41 -16.98 9.56
CA THR A 13 -53.20 -16.16 9.65
C THR A 13 -51.99 -16.94 10.17
N ASP A 14 -50.81 -16.58 9.66
CA ASP A 14 -49.56 -16.32 10.41
C ASP A 14 -49.12 -17.34 11.50
N GLU A 15 -48.15 -18.22 11.16
CA GLU A 15 -47.00 -18.69 11.98
C GLU A 15 -45.89 -19.22 11.02
N GLU A 16 -44.60 -19.22 11.41
CA GLU A 16 -43.44 -19.35 10.50
C GLU A 16 -43.06 -20.78 10.02
N PRO A 17 -42.69 -20.99 8.74
CA PRO A 17 -42.02 -22.19 8.26
C PRO A 17 -40.48 -22.08 8.39
N TRP A 18 -39.90 -22.92 9.27
CA TRP A 18 -38.45 -23.02 9.54
C TRP A 18 -37.59 -23.40 8.33
N THR A 19 -36.34 -22.92 8.31
CA THR A 19 -35.26 -23.37 7.42
C THR A 19 -34.12 -24.06 8.21
N PRO A 20 -33.79 -25.34 7.95
CA PRO A 20 -32.65 -26.02 8.58
C PRO A 20 -31.31 -25.77 7.83
N PRO A 21 -30.15 -25.90 8.49
CA PRO A 21 -28.85 -25.52 7.91
C PRO A 21 -28.02 -26.67 7.30
N GLY A 22 -27.28 -26.35 6.22
CA GLY A 22 -26.02 -27.03 5.81
C GLY A 22 -26.11 -28.14 4.74
N SER A 23 -25.11 -28.16 3.84
CA SER A 23 -24.79 -29.18 2.80
C SER A 23 -25.87 -29.46 1.72
N ASP A 24 -25.58 -29.64 0.43
CA ASP A 24 -24.34 -29.61 -0.41
C ASP A 24 -24.80 -29.39 -1.90
N GLU A 25 -24.04 -29.34 -3.01
CA GLU A 25 -22.66 -29.73 -3.42
C GLU A 25 -22.12 -28.64 -4.46
N PRO A 26 -21.07 -28.78 -5.31
CA PRO A 26 -20.21 -27.63 -5.68
C PRO A 26 -19.99 -27.33 -7.20
N THR A 27 -19.17 -26.30 -7.47
CA THR A 27 -18.51 -25.94 -8.77
C THR A 27 -19.42 -25.48 -9.94
N GLN A 28 -19.04 -24.55 -10.83
CA GLN A 28 -17.69 -24.17 -11.29
C GLN A 28 -17.63 -22.77 -11.97
N ARG A 29 -16.55 -22.01 -11.73
CA ARG A 29 -15.93 -20.96 -12.61
C ARG A 29 -16.83 -19.92 -13.32
N SER A 30 -16.82 -18.71 -12.77
CA SER A 30 -16.42 -17.49 -13.51
C SER A 30 -15.29 -16.85 -12.71
N LEU A 31 -14.08 -16.77 -13.29
CA LEU A 31 -12.88 -16.27 -12.63
C LEU A 31 -12.38 -15.09 -13.45
N ASP A 32 -12.77 -13.90 -13.01
CA ASP A 32 -12.42 -12.59 -13.59
C ASP A 32 -12.59 -11.53 -12.48
N LEU A 33 -11.76 -10.48 -12.48
CA LEU A 33 -11.61 -9.51 -11.38
C LEU A 33 -11.27 -10.11 -10.00
N VAL A 34 -10.11 -10.76 -9.94
CA VAL A 34 -9.16 -10.42 -8.85
C VAL A 34 -8.41 -9.13 -9.24
N ILE A 35 -7.79 -8.43 -8.28
CA ILE A 35 -7.15 -7.10 -8.45
C ILE A 35 -8.17 -5.98 -8.76
N ARG A 36 -9.04 -5.71 -7.79
CA ARG A 36 -9.65 -4.40 -7.46
C ARG A 36 -9.93 -4.35 -5.96
N ARG A 37 -8.88 -4.66 -5.20
CA ARG A 37 -8.89 -4.92 -3.77
C ARG A 37 -7.43 -5.01 -3.29
N ASP A 38 -6.91 -4.17 -2.41
CA ASP A 38 -7.53 -3.05 -1.69
C ASP A 38 -7.16 -1.68 -2.29
N SER A 39 -7.86 -0.63 -1.86
CA SER A 39 -7.75 0.75 -2.34
C SER A 39 -8.05 1.64 -1.13
N GLU A 40 -7.00 2.27 -0.59
CA GLU A 40 -7.02 3.11 0.61
C GLU A 40 -7.40 2.40 1.94
N GLU A 41 -7.04 3.02 3.09
CA GLU A 41 -7.40 2.61 4.47
C GLU A 41 -6.77 1.32 5.06
N ASP A 42 -5.42 1.21 5.05
CA ASP A 42 -4.67 0.55 6.15
C ASP A 42 -3.58 1.55 6.58
N LEU A 43 -3.91 2.38 7.58
CA LEU A 43 -3.04 3.40 8.17
C LEU A 43 -2.79 2.99 9.62
N ASP A 44 -1.70 2.27 9.87
CA ASP A 44 -1.23 1.98 11.22
C ASP A 44 -0.52 3.23 11.76
N ASP A 45 -1.07 3.79 12.86
CA ASP A 45 -0.83 5.12 13.48
C ASP A 45 0.57 5.31 14.13
N ASP A 46 1.59 4.64 13.59
CA ASP A 46 3.02 4.83 13.85
C ASP A 46 3.75 5.28 12.54
N GLU A 47 3.00 5.94 11.64
CA GLU A 47 3.35 6.26 10.24
C GLU A 47 4.67 7.03 10.03
N CYS A 48 5.53 6.52 9.14
CA CYS A 48 6.68 7.21 8.57
C CYS A 48 6.34 8.64 8.06
N ASP A 49 7.01 9.68 8.59
CA ASP A 49 6.74 11.11 8.29
C ASP A 49 6.88 11.51 6.78
N PHE A 50 7.49 10.64 5.97
CA PHE A 50 7.76 10.84 4.54
C PHE A 50 6.61 10.36 3.65
N ILE A 51 6.44 11.04 2.52
CA ILE A 51 5.42 10.74 1.51
C ILE A 51 6.09 10.53 0.15
N TYR A 52 5.49 9.71 -0.72
CA TYR A 52 5.93 9.57 -2.11
C TYR A 52 6.11 10.95 -2.78
N GLY A 53 7.28 11.15 -3.39
CA GLY A 53 7.67 12.41 -4.03
C GLY A 53 8.33 13.45 -3.11
N ASP A 54 8.47 13.19 -1.81
CA ASP A 54 9.31 14.03 -0.94
C ASP A 54 10.77 13.97 -1.43
N ILE A 55 11.45 15.11 -1.46
CA ILE A 55 12.88 15.19 -1.74
C ILE A 55 13.63 15.22 -0.42
N VAL A 56 14.50 14.26 -0.21
CA VAL A 56 15.29 14.04 1.00
C VAL A 56 16.79 14.06 0.70
N HIS A 57 17.62 14.13 1.74
CA HIS A 57 19.03 13.78 1.68
C HIS A 57 19.41 12.85 2.83
N ASP A 58 20.50 12.10 2.65
CA ASP A 58 21.16 11.35 3.72
C ASP A 58 21.92 12.33 4.63
N ASP A 59 21.70 12.29 5.96
CA ASP A 59 22.47 13.09 6.94
C ASP A 59 23.91 12.57 7.12
N GLU A 60 24.15 11.29 6.84
CA GLU A 60 25.46 10.66 7.03
C GLU A 60 26.41 10.83 5.82
N ALA A 61 25.93 11.40 4.72
CA ALA A 61 26.71 11.59 3.49
C ALA A 61 27.68 12.79 3.56
N ASP A 62 28.97 12.54 3.25
CA ASP A 62 29.99 13.60 3.05
C ASP A 62 29.58 14.62 1.96
N GLU A 63 28.78 14.21 0.97
CA GLU A 63 28.21 15.06 -0.08
C GLU A 63 26.69 14.87 -0.15
N PRO A 64 25.86 15.82 0.35
CA PRO A 64 24.41 15.67 0.38
C PRO A 64 23.84 15.74 -1.05
N ILE A 65 23.41 14.59 -1.56
CA ILE A 65 22.73 14.43 -2.83
C ILE A 65 21.21 14.47 -2.64
N ALA A 66 20.49 15.03 -3.62
CA ALA A 66 19.04 14.98 -3.64
C ALA A 66 18.56 13.57 -4.01
N LEU A 67 17.80 12.96 -3.10
CA LEU A 67 17.19 11.64 -3.21
C LEU A 67 15.67 11.85 -3.17
N VAL A 68 14.92 11.11 -3.98
CA VAL A 68 13.44 11.22 -4.04
C VAL A 68 12.83 9.96 -3.46
N VAL A 69 11.86 10.11 -2.56
CA VAL A 69 11.09 8.99 -1.98
C VAL A 69 10.19 8.37 -3.04
N MET A 70 10.50 7.15 -3.48
CA MET A 70 9.81 6.47 -4.57
C MET A 70 8.76 5.46 -4.11
N ASN A 71 9.03 4.80 -2.99
CA ASN A 71 8.17 3.79 -2.39
C ASN A 71 8.50 3.66 -0.90
N ILE A 72 7.48 3.52 -0.06
CA ILE A 72 7.61 3.17 1.35
C ILE A 72 6.92 1.80 1.49
N PRO A 73 7.67 0.68 1.66
CA PRO A 73 7.09 -0.65 1.78
C PRO A 73 6.27 -0.88 3.06
N GLY A 74 6.46 -0.07 4.11
CA GLY A 74 5.85 -0.31 5.42
C GLY A 74 6.37 -1.59 6.08
N ILE A 75 7.69 -1.77 6.08
CA ILE A 75 8.39 -2.86 6.77
C ILE A 75 9.63 -2.32 7.49
N ASP A 76 10.06 -3.05 8.52
CA ASP A 76 11.13 -2.64 9.42
C ASP A 76 12.54 -2.81 8.80
N ALA A 77 13.51 -2.05 9.29
CA ALA A 77 14.91 -2.19 8.91
C ALA A 77 15.50 -3.57 9.28
N GLU A 78 14.92 -4.30 10.24
CA GLU A 78 15.26 -5.72 10.48
C GLU A 78 14.60 -6.70 9.49
N GLU A 79 13.46 -6.36 8.86
CA GLU A 79 12.81 -7.21 7.84
C GLU A 79 13.45 -7.05 6.45
N TRP A 80 14.04 -5.90 6.12
CA TRP A 80 14.66 -5.68 4.82
C TRP A 80 16.02 -6.40 4.70
N GLU A 81 16.04 -7.58 4.07
CA GLU A 81 17.24 -8.39 3.78
C GLU A 81 17.87 -8.02 2.40
N PHE A 82 19.21 -7.98 2.33
CA PHE A 82 19.99 -7.85 1.09
C PHE A 82 20.54 -9.20 0.60
N ASP A 83 20.91 -9.31 -0.68
CA ASP A 83 21.42 -10.55 -1.33
C ASP A 83 22.67 -11.20 -0.68
N ASP A 84 23.43 -10.47 0.16
CA ASP A 84 24.57 -11.02 0.92
C ASP A 84 24.15 -11.68 2.27
N GLY A 85 22.91 -11.44 2.72
CA GLY A 85 22.34 -11.92 3.99
C GLY A 85 22.41 -10.93 5.16
N ASP A 86 22.87 -9.70 4.94
CA ASP A 86 22.71 -8.60 5.91
C ASP A 86 21.30 -8.01 5.83
N THR A 87 20.80 -7.44 6.92
CA THR A 87 19.60 -6.59 6.92
C THR A 87 19.96 -5.10 6.77
N LEU A 88 18.96 -4.23 6.61
CA LEU A 88 19.19 -2.78 6.69
C LEU A 88 19.70 -2.38 8.08
N ALA A 89 19.09 -2.89 9.15
CA ALA A 89 19.51 -2.65 10.53
C ALA A 89 20.98 -3.03 10.84
N ASP A 90 21.52 -4.13 10.27
CA ASP A 90 22.93 -4.50 10.44
C ASP A 90 23.88 -3.48 9.75
N ARG A 91 23.44 -2.91 8.62
CA ARG A 91 24.19 -1.88 7.87
C ARG A 91 24.05 -0.48 8.47
N THR A 92 22.93 -0.19 9.13
CA THR A 92 22.64 1.11 9.76
C THR A 92 22.48 1.03 11.30
N PRO A 93 23.40 0.39 12.06
CA PRO A 93 23.23 0.02 13.48
C PRO A 93 23.39 1.19 14.47
N LYS A 94 23.09 2.41 14.01
CA LYS A 94 22.95 3.65 14.78
C LYS A 94 21.48 3.97 15.03
N TYR A 95 20.63 3.52 14.12
CA TYR A 95 19.18 3.65 14.10
C TYR A 95 18.55 2.39 14.73
N PRO A 96 17.27 2.41 15.11
CA PRO A 96 16.58 1.21 15.57
C PRO A 96 16.51 0.11 14.49
N ASP A 97 16.25 -1.10 14.95
CA ASP A 97 15.89 -2.27 14.15
C ASP A 97 14.44 -2.13 13.61
N ASP A 98 13.58 -1.62 14.49
CA ASP A 98 12.17 -1.17 14.36
C ASP A 98 12.02 0.17 13.58
N ASP A 99 12.89 0.47 12.58
CA ASP A 99 12.86 1.74 11.80
C ASP A 99 12.26 1.53 10.41
N ASP A 100 11.33 2.40 9.98
CA ASP A 100 10.70 2.35 8.66
C ASP A 100 11.73 2.34 7.51
N VAL A 101 11.65 1.34 6.63
CA VAL A 101 12.42 1.32 5.39
C VAL A 101 11.80 2.31 4.40
N VAL A 102 12.57 3.33 3.99
CA VAL A 102 12.22 4.28 2.94
C VAL A 102 13.08 4.03 1.71
N ILE A 103 12.47 3.90 0.52
CA ILE A 103 13.20 3.55 -0.70
C ILE A 103 13.26 4.76 -1.63
N VAL A 104 14.50 5.18 -1.90
CA VAL A 104 14.80 6.43 -2.61
C VAL A 104 15.61 6.20 -3.89
N VAL A 105 15.48 7.12 -4.84
CA VAL A 105 16.27 7.15 -6.09
C VAL A 105 16.95 8.52 -6.22
N PRO A 106 18.22 8.61 -6.67
CA PRO A 106 18.87 9.91 -6.90
C PRO A 106 18.14 10.75 -7.95
N LEU A 107 17.90 12.03 -7.64
CA LEU A 107 17.10 12.93 -8.48
C LEU A 107 17.61 13.05 -9.93
N ASP A 108 18.94 13.09 -10.13
CA ASP A 108 19.59 13.14 -11.46
C ASP A 108 19.31 11.88 -12.30
N VAL A 109 19.18 10.72 -11.65
CA VAL A 109 18.78 9.46 -12.29
C VAL A 109 17.27 9.47 -12.59
N LEU A 110 16.46 9.94 -11.64
CA LEU A 110 15.01 9.91 -11.75
C LEU A 110 14.49 10.86 -12.85
N ASP A 111 15.02 12.10 -12.94
CA ASP A 111 14.69 13.04 -14.02
C ASP A 111 15.08 12.49 -15.41
N GLY A 112 16.20 11.77 -15.49
CA GLY A 112 16.65 11.10 -16.71
C GLY A 112 15.85 9.86 -17.10
N TYR A 113 15.33 9.11 -16.12
CA TYR A 113 14.50 7.92 -16.33
C TYR A 113 13.05 8.27 -16.62
N LEU A 114 12.43 9.02 -15.70
CA LEU A 114 11.03 9.40 -15.73
C LEU A 114 10.92 10.92 -15.48
N PRO A 115 11.11 11.75 -16.52
CA PRO A 115 10.73 13.15 -16.43
C PRO A 115 9.24 13.26 -16.08
N TYR A 116 8.87 14.28 -15.30
CA TYR A 116 7.53 14.44 -14.72
C TYR A 116 7.18 13.40 -13.63
N TRP A 117 8.18 12.91 -12.89
CA TRP A 117 7.93 12.13 -11.67
C TRP A 117 7.19 12.97 -10.60
N ASP A 118 7.43 14.28 -10.63
CA ASP A 118 6.84 15.33 -9.80
C ASP A 118 5.40 15.70 -10.20
N GLU A 119 4.88 15.20 -11.34
CA GLU A 119 3.46 15.35 -11.71
C GLU A 119 2.62 14.10 -11.35
N ARG A 120 3.18 13.12 -10.62
CA ARG A 120 2.51 11.84 -10.34
C ARG A 120 1.78 11.80 -9.00
N GLU A 121 0.55 11.28 -9.04
CA GLU A 121 -0.29 10.98 -7.87
C GLU A 121 -0.13 9.54 -7.35
N THR A 122 0.82 8.75 -7.87
CA THR A 122 0.96 7.31 -7.54
C THR A 122 2.42 6.86 -7.44
N PRO A 123 2.79 6.07 -6.41
CA PRO A 123 4.15 5.57 -6.23
C PRO A 123 4.58 4.67 -7.38
N LEU A 124 5.90 4.48 -7.53
CA LEU A 124 6.47 3.57 -8.52
C LEU A 124 6.78 2.22 -7.87
N PRO A 125 6.15 1.12 -8.30
CA PRO A 125 6.36 -0.18 -7.68
C PRO A 125 7.80 -0.64 -7.90
N LEU A 126 8.38 -1.24 -6.85
CA LEU A 126 9.78 -1.70 -6.86
C LEU A 126 10.08 -2.67 -8.01
N GLU A 127 9.11 -3.51 -8.39
CA GLU A 127 9.22 -4.40 -9.56
C GLU A 127 9.55 -3.63 -10.85
N GLN A 128 9.03 -2.41 -11.04
CA GLN A 128 9.34 -1.59 -12.21
C GLN A 128 10.74 -0.96 -12.12
N LEU A 129 11.17 -0.51 -10.94
CA LEU A 129 12.54 0.01 -10.76
C LEU A 129 13.58 -1.09 -11.01
N VAL A 130 13.27 -2.34 -10.67
CA VAL A 130 14.10 -3.51 -10.97
C VAL A 130 14.08 -3.88 -12.47
N ASP A 131 12.93 -3.84 -13.15
CA ASP A 131 12.79 -4.19 -14.58
C ASP A 131 13.49 -3.19 -15.52
N ASP A 132 13.46 -1.89 -15.18
CA ASP A 132 14.14 -0.80 -15.94
C ASP A 132 15.60 -0.56 -15.47
N GLU A 133 16.18 -1.44 -14.64
CA GLU A 133 17.55 -1.36 -14.11
C GLU A 133 17.88 -0.04 -13.37
N VAL A 134 16.88 0.61 -12.73
CA VAL A 134 17.03 1.90 -12.04
C VAL A 134 17.72 1.70 -10.67
N PRO A 135 18.83 2.41 -10.38
CA PRO A 135 19.49 2.33 -9.07
C PRO A 135 18.66 3.04 -7.99
N PHE A 136 17.97 2.25 -7.17
CA PHE A 136 17.35 2.67 -5.92
C PHE A 136 18.20 2.24 -4.71
N ALA A 137 17.97 2.89 -3.57
CA ALA A 137 18.59 2.56 -2.30
C ALA A 137 17.55 2.59 -1.15
N PRO A 138 17.49 1.56 -0.29
CA PRO A 138 16.73 1.59 0.95
C PRO A 138 17.55 2.28 2.06
N PHE A 139 16.89 3.12 2.86
CA PHE A 139 17.44 3.76 4.06
C PHE A 139 16.41 3.70 5.20
N PRO A 140 16.83 3.64 6.47
CA PRO A 140 15.92 3.87 7.58
C PRO A 140 15.44 5.32 7.55
N SER A 141 14.17 5.55 7.89
CA SER A 141 13.53 6.85 7.90
C SER A 141 14.33 7.90 8.67
N LEU A 142 14.85 7.55 9.85
CA LEU A 142 15.57 8.47 10.73
C LEU A 142 16.97 8.87 10.22
N GLN A 143 17.48 8.23 9.15
CA GLN A 143 18.72 8.65 8.46
C GLN A 143 18.46 9.75 7.40
N LEU A 144 17.20 9.87 6.94
CA LEU A 144 16.81 10.81 5.89
C LEU A 144 16.37 12.14 6.49
N VAL A 145 16.69 13.23 5.80
CA VAL A 145 16.29 14.59 6.16
C VAL A 145 15.53 15.22 4.99
N LEU A 146 14.30 15.66 5.25
CA LEU A 146 13.44 16.32 4.27
C LEU A 146 14.04 17.66 3.80
N VAL A 147 14.23 17.80 2.49
CA VAL A 147 14.72 19.01 1.80
C VAL A 147 13.55 19.82 1.27
N GLU A 148 12.63 19.17 0.56
CA GLU A 148 11.51 19.80 -0.13
C GLU A 148 10.28 18.86 -0.07
N GLU A 149 9.14 19.41 0.33
CA GLU A 149 7.88 18.69 0.53
C GLU A 149 7.29 18.24 -0.82
N SER A 150 6.76 17.01 -0.87
CA SER A 150 6.05 16.47 -2.02
C SER A 150 4.88 17.36 -2.43
N HIS A 151 4.68 17.50 -3.74
CA HIS A 151 3.51 18.18 -4.32
C HIS A 151 2.16 17.59 -3.87
N LEU A 152 2.16 16.36 -3.34
CA LEU A 152 0.99 15.71 -2.76
C LEU A 152 0.56 16.22 -1.38
N ARG A 153 1.24 17.23 -0.82
CA ARG A 153 0.92 17.86 0.48
C ARG A 153 0.05 19.16 0.40
N ASP A 154 -0.38 19.61 -0.81
CA ASP A 154 -1.19 20.86 -1.05
C ASP A 154 -2.72 20.63 -1.14
#